data_AF-A0A9X2PBX1-F1
#
_entry.id   AF-A0A9X2PBX1-F1
#
_cell.length_a   1.000
_cell.length_b   1.000
_cell.length_c   1.000
_cell.angle_alpha   90.00
_cell.angle_beta   90.00
_cell.angle_gamma   90.00
#
_symmetry.space_group_name_H-M   'P 1'
#
loop_
_entity.id
_entity.type
_entity.pdbx_description
1 polymer ?
#
loop_
_entity_poly.entity_id
_entity_poly.type
_entity_poly.pdbx_seq_one_letter_code
_entity_poly.pdbx_strand_id
1 'polypeptide(L)'
;MLKKLFVAAALIAGATLAGTASGNAATAAVSTANVNLRAGPSTAYPAVTVVPAGTPITTFGCVSGYSWCDIAFAGYRGWVAASYIQLVYGGAPVVLTAPVAAAVGIGVVAFNRAYWDQYYTAYPWYGRWAAYPPPRAYGPYPAPRVTSHSRDVTCANGSCTGTSGTTGRYGGSTSQTRTCADGSCSSTRNTEGPYGGSATRTRSCAYGEGCSATRSGVTGGGRTFGGTRSFSRW
;
A
#
# COMPACT_ATOMS: atom_id res chain seq x y z
N MET A 1 17.21 -79.45 -10.45
CA MET A 1 15.84 -79.52 -9.90
C MET A 1 15.60 -78.20 -9.16
N LEU A 2 14.98 -77.19 -9.78
CA LEU A 2 13.59 -76.71 -9.52
C LEU A 2 13.30 -76.58 -8.01
N LYS A 3 12.86 -75.47 -7.39
CA LYS A 3 11.82 -74.48 -7.78
C LYS A 3 11.61 -73.57 -6.54
N LYS A 4 11.72 -72.22 -6.59
CA LYS A 4 10.65 -71.18 -6.45
C LYS A 4 11.15 -70.10 -5.46
N LEU A 5 11.51 -68.89 -5.86
CA LEU A 5 10.66 -67.69 -6.08
C LEU A 5 9.61 -67.44 -4.98
N PHE A 6 9.88 -66.48 -4.09
CA PHE A 6 8.90 -65.48 -3.65
C PHE A 6 9.59 -64.12 -3.47
N VAL A 7 9.04 -63.14 -4.18
CA VAL A 7 9.43 -61.74 -4.28
C VAL A 7 8.83 -60.97 -3.10
N ALA A 8 9.61 -60.10 -2.45
CA ALA A 8 9.09 -58.95 -1.73
C ALA A 8 10.07 -57.79 -1.87
N ALA A 9 9.95 -57.06 -2.99
CA ALA A 9 10.60 -55.79 -3.22
C ALA A 9 9.90 -54.70 -2.38
N ALA A 10 10.49 -54.34 -1.25
CA ALA A 10 10.13 -53.10 -0.56
C ALA A 10 11.04 -51.98 -1.08
N LEU A 11 10.60 -51.32 -2.15
CA LEU A 11 11.13 -50.03 -2.58
C LEU A 11 10.81 -49.00 -1.48
N ILE A 12 11.75 -48.79 -0.56
CA ILE A 12 11.77 -47.55 0.23
C ILE A 12 12.26 -46.47 -0.72
N ALA A 13 11.32 -45.87 -1.45
CA ALA A 13 11.51 -44.60 -2.12
C ALA A 13 11.78 -43.55 -1.03
N GLY A 14 13.06 -43.37 -0.69
CA GLY A 14 13.53 -42.22 0.05
C GLY A 14 13.25 -40.98 -0.80
N ALA A 15 12.09 -40.36 -0.58
CA ALA A 15 11.75 -39.08 -1.15
C ALA A 15 12.79 -38.06 -0.66
N THR A 16 13.78 -37.80 -1.51
CA THR A 16 14.61 -36.60 -1.40
C THR A 16 13.69 -35.42 -1.62
N LEU A 17 13.12 -34.90 -0.52
CA LEU A 17 12.66 -33.52 -0.43
C LEU A 17 13.91 -32.64 -0.58
N ALA A 18 14.40 -32.51 -1.80
CA ALA A 18 15.20 -31.37 -2.20
C ALA A 18 14.24 -30.18 -2.14
N GLY A 19 14.13 -29.59 -0.95
CA GLY A 19 13.54 -28.28 -0.80
C GLY A 19 14.29 -27.37 -1.75
N THR A 20 13.61 -26.90 -2.79
CA THR A 20 14.09 -25.77 -3.59
C THR A 20 14.05 -24.56 -2.67
N ALA A 21 15.07 -24.41 -1.83
CA ALA A 21 15.47 -23.10 -1.36
C ALA A 21 15.89 -22.35 -2.63
N SER A 22 14.94 -21.62 -3.23
CA SER A 22 15.25 -20.57 -4.17
C SER A 22 16.11 -19.57 -3.40
N GLY A 23 17.43 -19.80 -3.37
CA GLY A 23 18.37 -18.87 -2.78
C GLY A 23 18.22 -17.57 -3.52
N ASN A 24 17.65 -16.56 -2.86
CA ASN A 24 17.60 -15.21 -3.42
C ASN A 24 19.04 -14.77 -3.67
N ALA A 25 19.38 -14.52 -4.94
CA ALA A 25 20.72 -14.12 -5.31
C ALA A 25 21.03 -12.75 -4.69
N ALA A 26 22.16 -12.67 -3.96
CA ALA A 26 22.65 -11.41 -3.42
C ALA A 26 23.04 -10.49 -4.59
N THR A 27 22.39 -9.33 -4.69
CA THR A 27 22.59 -8.36 -5.77
C THR A 27 23.36 -7.15 -5.24
N ALA A 28 24.47 -6.79 -5.89
CA ALA A 28 25.21 -5.58 -5.57
C ALA A 28 24.39 -4.33 -5.96
N ALA A 29 24.32 -3.37 -5.05
CA ALA A 29 23.63 -2.11 -5.25
C ALA A 29 24.34 -0.97 -4.50
N VAL A 30 23.83 0.24 -4.65
CA VAL A 30 24.36 1.46 -4.04
C VAL A 30 23.20 2.25 -3.42
N SER A 31 23.43 2.84 -2.25
CA SER A 31 22.45 3.74 -1.65
C SER A 31 22.44 5.10 -2.34
N THR A 32 21.26 5.66 -2.65
CA THR A 32 21.15 6.97 -3.33
C THR A 32 21.14 8.17 -2.38
N ALA A 33 20.93 7.95 -1.08
CA ALA A 33 20.78 9.01 -0.09
C ALA A 33 21.22 8.53 1.30
N ASN A 34 21.38 9.46 2.25
CA ASN A 34 21.53 9.11 3.66
C ASN A 34 20.21 8.51 4.17
N VAL A 35 20.16 7.19 4.32
CA VAL A 35 18.93 6.44 4.57
C VAL A 35 19.04 5.58 5.82
N ASN A 36 17.97 5.53 6.60
CA ASN A 36 17.91 4.65 7.77
C ASN A 36 17.79 3.19 7.32
N LEU A 37 18.76 2.36 7.72
CA LEU A 37 18.62 0.91 7.72
C LEU A 37 17.70 0.54 8.86
N ARG A 38 16.54 -0.06 8.57
CA ARG A 38 15.52 -0.34 9.59
C ARG A 38 15.45 -1.80 9.96
N ALA A 39 14.96 -2.08 11.16
CA ALA A 39 14.78 -3.44 11.64
C ALA A 39 13.62 -4.20 10.96
N GLY A 40 12.86 -3.54 10.08
CA GLY A 40 11.72 -4.15 9.37
C GLY A 40 11.21 -3.27 8.23
N PRO A 41 10.32 -3.80 7.38
CA PRO A 41 9.87 -3.17 6.13
C PRO A 41 8.80 -2.09 6.35
N SER A 42 9.07 -1.13 7.23
CA SER A 42 8.21 0.03 7.50
C SER A 42 8.98 1.09 8.29
N THR A 43 8.57 2.36 8.15
CA THR A 43 9.12 3.47 8.94
C THR A 43 8.80 3.40 10.44
N ALA A 44 7.86 2.54 10.84
CA ALA A 44 7.54 2.27 12.24
C ALA A 44 8.59 1.42 12.96
N TYR A 45 9.44 0.69 12.21
CA TYR A 45 10.52 -0.10 12.79
C TYR A 45 11.70 0.79 13.18
N PRO A 46 12.42 0.44 14.26
CA PRO A 46 13.58 1.19 14.72
C PRO A 46 14.69 1.19 13.66
N ALA A 47 15.49 2.25 13.67
CA ALA A 47 16.71 2.31 12.87
C ALA A 47 17.78 1.44 13.54
N VAL A 48 18.41 0.59 12.73
CA VAL A 48 19.61 -0.18 13.07
C VAL A 48 20.83 0.73 12.96
N THR A 49 20.94 1.44 11.84
CA THR A 49 21.99 2.43 11.56
C THR A 49 21.57 3.33 10.39
N VAL A 50 22.42 4.26 9.99
CA VAL A 50 22.26 5.07 8.78
C VAL A 50 23.25 4.59 7.71
N VAL A 51 22.75 4.32 6.51
CA VAL A 51 23.58 4.05 5.32
C VAL A 51 23.85 5.38 4.63
N PRO A 52 25.11 5.79 4.44
CA PRO A 52 25.42 7.02 3.72
C PRO A 52 25.12 6.91 2.23
N ALA A 53 24.82 8.05 1.59
CA ALA A 53 24.67 8.13 0.14
C ALA A 53 25.94 7.67 -0.59
N GLY A 54 25.78 6.98 -1.73
CA GLY A 54 26.89 6.48 -2.54
C GLY A 54 27.56 5.21 -2.00
N THR A 55 27.06 4.67 -0.89
CA THR A 55 27.70 3.51 -0.25
C THR A 55 27.29 2.20 -0.91
N PRO A 56 28.24 1.28 -1.19
CA PRO A 56 27.91 -0.06 -1.66
C PRO A 56 27.12 -0.84 -0.61
N ILE A 57 26.06 -1.51 -1.08
CA ILE A 57 25.19 -2.36 -0.28
C ILE A 57 24.92 -3.66 -1.02
N THR A 58 24.59 -4.72 -0.28
CA THR A 58 24.21 -6.00 -0.85
C THR A 58 22.73 -6.25 -0.60
N THR A 59 21.95 -6.43 -1.65
CA THR A 59 20.50 -6.69 -1.58
C THR A 59 20.23 -8.19 -1.64
N PHE A 60 19.53 -8.73 -0.65
CA PHE A 60 19.25 -10.17 -0.55
C PHE A 60 17.83 -10.53 -0.98
N GLY A 61 16.99 -9.55 -1.24
CA GLY A 61 15.62 -9.75 -1.63
C GLY A 61 14.76 -8.59 -1.19
N CYS A 62 13.53 -8.54 -1.69
CA CYS A 62 12.56 -7.54 -1.27
C CYS A 62 11.28 -8.18 -0.76
N VAL A 63 10.52 -7.46 0.06
CA VAL A 63 9.14 -7.88 0.34
C VAL A 63 8.32 -7.85 -0.96
N SER A 64 7.19 -8.56 -0.96
CA SER A 64 6.23 -8.53 -2.07
C SER A 64 5.84 -7.08 -2.42
N GLY A 65 5.80 -6.78 -3.72
CA GLY A 65 5.59 -5.42 -4.22
C GLY A 65 6.85 -4.55 -4.26
N TYR A 66 8.02 -5.09 -3.88
CA TYR A 66 9.34 -4.44 -3.99
C TYR A 66 9.41 -3.04 -3.38
N SER A 67 8.66 -2.80 -2.30
CA SER A 67 8.65 -1.51 -1.61
C SER A 67 9.80 -1.38 -0.61
N TRP A 68 10.20 -2.48 0.00
CA TRP A 68 11.30 -2.58 0.96
C TRP A 68 12.17 -3.78 0.61
N CYS A 69 13.48 -3.59 0.73
CA CYS A 69 14.45 -4.62 0.45
C CYS A 69 15.36 -4.86 1.64
N ASP A 70 15.62 -6.13 1.88
CA ASP A 70 16.56 -6.62 2.87
C ASP A 70 17.98 -6.47 2.30
N ILE A 71 18.78 -5.67 2.97
CA ILE A 71 20.13 -5.32 2.55
C ILE A 71 21.13 -5.57 3.69
N ALA A 72 22.38 -5.82 3.32
CA ALA A 72 23.51 -5.76 4.24
C ALA A 72 24.40 -4.55 3.91
N PHE A 73 24.87 -3.90 4.97
CA PHE A 73 25.79 -2.78 4.92
C PHE A 73 26.73 -2.83 6.13
N ALA A 74 28.04 -2.83 5.91
CA ALA A 74 29.06 -2.76 6.97
C ALA A 74 28.82 -3.76 8.14
N GLY A 75 28.38 -4.98 7.83
CA GLY A 75 28.05 -6.01 8.82
C GLY A 75 26.65 -5.90 9.45
N TYR A 76 25.94 -4.79 9.23
CA TYR A 76 24.54 -4.63 9.62
C TYR A 76 23.60 -5.26 8.60
N ARG A 77 22.51 -5.83 9.09
CA ARG A 77 21.42 -6.40 8.30
C ARG A 77 20.11 -5.66 8.56
N GLY A 78 19.36 -5.33 7.52
CA GLY A 78 18.05 -4.71 7.71
C GLY A 78 17.38 -4.27 6.43
N TRP A 79 16.37 -3.42 6.57
CA TRP A 79 15.45 -3.07 5.51
C TRP A 79 15.59 -1.60 5.09
N VAL A 80 15.65 -1.37 3.79
CA VAL A 80 15.67 -0.03 3.18
C VAL A 80 14.56 0.03 2.12
N ALA A 81 13.93 1.19 1.95
CA ALA A 81 12.93 1.36 0.90
C ALA A 81 13.60 1.28 -0.49
N ALA A 82 12.99 0.57 -1.44
CA ALA A 82 13.59 0.30 -2.74
C ALA A 82 13.94 1.58 -3.53
N SER A 83 13.20 2.67 -3.31
CA SER A 83 13.47 3.98 -3.90
C SER A 83 14.84 4.57 -3.55
N TYR A 84 15.50 4.06 -2.50
CA TYR A 84 16.85 4.48 -2.09
C TYR A 84 17.95 3.52 -2.50
N ILE A 85 17.60 2.49 -3.30
CA ILE A 85 18.52 1.47 -3.78
C ILE A 85 18.69 1.67 -5.27
N GLN A 86 19.93 1.76 -5.73
CA GLN A 86 20.29 1.86 -7.14
C GLN A 86 21.17 0.69 -7.53
N LEU A 87 20.90 0.11 -8.69
CA LEU A 87 21.71 -0.97 -9.27
C LEU A 87 22.02 -0.66 -10.74
N VAL A 88 22.89 -1.46 -11.35
CA VAL A 88 23.18 -1.34 -12.78
C VAL A 88 22.27 -2.28 -13.56
N TYR A 89 21.43 -1.72 -14.43
CA TYR A 89 20.55 -2.47 -15.32
C TYR A 89 20.62 -1.88 -16.73
N GLY A 90 20.81 -2.72 -17.74
CA GLY A 90 20.96 -2.27 -19.13
C GLY A 90 22.16 -1.33 -19.38
N GLY A 91 23.22 -1.44 -18.57
CA GLY A 91 24.42 -0.61 -18.66
C GLY A 91 24.31 0.78 -18.00
N ALA A 92 23.18 1.11 -17.39
CA ALA A 92 22.96 2.38 -16.70
C ALA A 92 22.60 2.19 -15.21
N PRO A 93 22.90 3.16 -14.34
CA PRO A 93 22.39 3.20 -12.98
C PRO A 93 20.87 3.43 -12.99
N VAL A 94 20.12 2.54 -12.36
CA VAL A 94 18.65 2.59 -12.27
C VAL A 94 18.22 2.39 -10.82
N VAL A 95 17.26 3.20 -10.36
CA VAL A 95 16.63 3.02 -9.06
C VAL A 95 15.79 1.75 -9.06
N LEU A 96 15.85 1.01 -7.97
CA LEU A 96 15.14 -0.25 -7.82
C LEU A 96 13.62 -0.01 -7.81
N THR A 97 12.96 -0.55 -8.81
CA THR A 97 11.49 -0.58 -8.95
C THR A 97 11.03 -2.02 -9.09
N ALA A 98 9.74 -2.29 -8.88
CA ALA A 98 9.20 -3.65 -9.00
C ALA A 98 9.51 -4.33 -10.36
N PRO A 99 9.35 -3.66 -11.53
CA PRO A 99 9.70 -4.27 -12.81
C PRO A 99 11.19 -4.57 -12.94
N VAL A 100 12.06 -3.65 -12.48
CA VAL A 100 13.51 -3.83 -12.53
C VAL A 100 13.93 -4.97 -11.61
N ALA A 101 13.40 -5.04 -10.40
CA ALA A 101 13.70 -6.09 -9.43
C ALA A 101 13.37 -7.48 -9.98
N ALA A 102 12.21 -7.63 -10.63
CA ALA A 102 11.83 -8.86 -11.32
C ALA A 102 12.77 -9.17 -12.49
N ALA A 103 13.16 -8.18 -13.29
CA ALA A 103 14.05 -8.35 -14.44
C ALA A 103 15.48 -8.76 -14.05
N VAL A 104 15.98 -8.31 -12.89
CA VAL A 104 17.33 -8.65 -12.39
C VAL A 104 17.34 -9.88 -11.47
N GLY A 105 16.18 -10.52 -11.25
CA GLY A 105 16.08 -11.74 -10.43
C GLY A 105 16.17 -11.51 -8.92
N ILE A 106 15.92 -10.29 -8.43
CA ILE A 106 15.77 -10.05 -6.99
C ILE A 106 14.49 -10.76 -6.55
N GLY A 107 14.64 -11.84 -5.79
CA GLY A 107 13.49 -12.62 -5.32
C GLY A 107 12.74 -11.95 -4.17
N VAL A 108 11.56 -12.48 -3.88
CA VAL A 108 10.74 -12.04 -2.75
C VAL A 108 11.21 -12.74 -1.46
N VAL A 109 11.39 -12.00 -0.37
CA VAL A 109 11.77 -12.51 0.95
C VAL A 109 10.74 -12.14 2.02
N ALA A 110 10.64 -12.99 3.04
CA ALA A 110 9.74 -12.77 4.17
C ALA A 110 10.47 -12.01 5.29
N PHE A 111 9.75 -11.07 5.91
CA PHE A 111 10.09 -10.58 7.24
C PHE A 111 9.24 -11.33 8.26
N ASN A 112 9.87 -11.96 9.25
CA ASN A 112 9.19 -12.76 10.27
C ASN A 112 9.96 -12.77 11.58
N ARG A 113 9.42 -13.47 12.59
CA ARG A 113 10.03 -13.57 13.91
C ARG A 113 11.41 -14.23 13.87
N ALA A 114 11.62 -15.24 13.02
CA ALA A 114 12.91 -15.91 12.89
C ALA A 114 14.00 -14.96 12.36
N TYR A 115 13.68 -14.11 11.37
CA TYR A 115 14.59 -13.06 10.91
C TYR A 115 14.96 -12.11 12.06
N TRP A 116 13.97 -11.68 12.83
CA TRP A 116 14.18 -10.79 13.97
C TRP A 116 15.10 -11.40 15.04
N ASP A 117 14.86 -12.67 15.39
CA ASP A 117 15.68 -13.42 16.34
C ASP A 117 17.08 -13.72 15.81
N GLN A 118 17.26 -13.80 14.49
CA GLN A 118 18.57 -14.03 13.88
C GLN A 118 19.46 -12.79 13.92
N TYR A 119 18.92 -11.60 13.64
CA TYR A 119 19.74 -10.41 13.38
C TYR A 119 19.71 -9.37 14.51
N TYR A 120 18.72 -9.42 15.42
CA TYR A 120 18.47 -8.29 16.33
C TYR A 120 18.55 -8.62 17.82
N THR A 121 18.98 -9.81 18.22
CA THR A 121 19.08 -10.24 19.63
C THR A 121 19.88 -9.29 20.52
N ALA A 122 20.90 -8.63 19.97
CA ALA A 122 21.76 -7.69 20.71
C ALA A 122 21.18 -6.27 20.84
N TYR A 123 20.04 -5.96 20.21
CA TYR A 123 19.51 -4.59 20.18
C TYR A 123 18.57 -4.30 21.36
N PRO A 124 18.57 -3.08 21.94
CA PRO A 124 17.74 -2.75 23.11
C PRO A 124 16.23 -2.93 22.89
N TRP A 125 15.77 -2.80 21.65
CA TRP A 125 14.37 -2.93 21.26
C TRP A 125 13.96 -4.36 20.85
N TYR A 126 14.88 -5.33 20.90
CA TYR A 126 14.65 -6.73 20.52
C TYR A 126 13.41 -7.34 21.17
N GLY A 127 13.23 -7.15 22.47
CA GLY A 127 12.10 -7.72 23.24
C GLY A 127 10.73 -7.15 22.87
N ARG A 128 10.66 -6.11 22.03
CA ARG A 128 9.43 -5.38 21.68
C ARG A 128 8.81 -5.79 20.35
N TRP A 129 9.09 -6.99 19.83
CA TRP A 129 8.51 -7.50 18.57
C TRP A 129 7.01 -7.21 18.42
N ALA A 130 6.21 -7.50 19.45
CA ALA A 130 4.75 -7.31 19.43
C ALA A 130 4.29 -5.84 19.39
N ALA A 131 5.19 -4.89 19.70
CA ALA A 131 4.89 -3.45 19.64
C ALA A 131 4.99 -2.89 18.21
N TYR A 132 5.61 -3.63 17.29
CA TYR A 132 5.79 -3.19 15.91
C TYR A 132 4.66 -3.74 15.03
N PRO A 133 4.15 -2.93 14.08
CA PRO A 133 3.11 -3.40 13.19
C PRO A 133 3.67 -4.58 12.40
N PRO A 134 2.96 -5.74 12.33
CA PRO A 134 3.43 -6.86 11.55
C PRO A 134 3.75 -6.37 10.12
N PRO A 135 4.79 -6.94 9.47
CA PRO A 135 5.03 -6.66 8.06
C PRO A 135 3.71 -6.84 7.33
N ARG A 136 3.35 -5.85 6.50
CA ARG A 136 2.09 -5.90 5.74
C ARG A 136 2.09 -7.23 4.99
N ALA A 137 1.20 -8.14 5.41
CA ALA A 137 1.16 -9.49 4.89
C ALA A 137 1.05 -9.41 3.37
N TYR A 138 1.96 -10.14 2.71
CA TYR A 138 1.99 -10.46 1.29
C TYR A 138 0.68 -10.17 0.55
N GLY A 139 0.70 -9.17 -0.32
CA GLY A 139 -0.40 -8.86 -1.23
C GLY A 139 -0.13 -7.56 -1.98
N PRO A 140 -0.71 -7.38 -3.19
CA PRO A 140 -0.69 -6.08 -3.86
C PRO A 140 -1.23 -5.04 -2.89
N TYR A 141 -0.75 -3.79 -3.00
CA TYR A 141 -1.29 -2.62 -2.30
C TYR A 141 -2.78 -2.85 -2.02
N PRO A 142 -3.27 -2.69 -0.78
CA PRO A 142 -4.70 -2.89 -0.50
C PRO A 142 -5.44 -2.10 -1.55
N ALA A 143 -6.08 -2.79 -2.51
CA ALA A 143 -6.35 -2.10 -3.76
C ALA A 143 -7.23 -0.91 -3.43
N PRO A 144 -7.00 0.20 -4.15
CA PRO A 144 -7.43 1.50 -3.70
C PRO A 144 -8.87 1.39 -3.24
N ARG A 145 -9.15 1.95 -2.05
CA ARG A 145 -10.51 1.94 -1.49
C ARG A 145 -11.52 2.52 -2.48
N VAL A 146 -11.03 3.23 -3.50
CA VAL A 146 -11.69 3.81 -4.65
C VAL A 146 -11.30 3.05 -5.93
N THR A 147 -12.29 2.57 -6.68
CA THR A 147 -12.13 1.91 -8.00
C THR A 147 -12.17 2.90 -9.16
N SER A 148 -12.81 4.06 -9.00
CA SER A 148 -12.80 5.14 -10.00
C SER A 148 -12.92 6.52 -9.36
N HIS A 149 -12.29 7.52 -9.97
CA HIS A 149 -12.37 8.93 -9.59
C HIS A 149 -12.47 9.82 -10.83
N SER A 150 -13.33 10.84 -10.79
CA SER A 150 -13.41 11.89 -11.81
C SER A 150 -13.50 13.27 -11.17
N ARG A 151 -12.99 14.29 -11.88
CA ARG A 151 -13.20 15.70 -11.60
C ARG A 151 -13.23 16.48 -12.90
N ASP A 152 -14.24 17.30 -13.06
CA ASP A 152 -14.40 18.17 -14.21
C ASP A 152 -14.84 19.55 -13.73
N VAL A 153 -14.37 20.59 -14.41
CA VAL A 153 -14.73 21.98 -14.12
C VAL A 153 -15.00 22.68 -15.44
N THR A 154 -16.14 23.36 -15.52
CA THR A 154 -16.53 24.15 -16.68
C THR A 154 -17.01 25.51 -16.21
N CYS A 155 -16.46 26.57 -16.79
CA CYS A 155 -16.86 27.94 -16.51
C CYS A 155 -17.29 28.62 -17.81
N ALA A 156 -18.45 29.27 -17.80
CA ALA A 156 -18.96 30.06 -18.91
C ALA A 156 -19.84 31.19 -18.38
N ASN A 157 -19.71 32.38 -18.98
CA ASN A 157 -20.55 33.56 -18.74
C ASN A 157 -20.76 33.88 -17.23
N GLY A 158 -19.67 33.94 -16.46
CA GLY A 158 -19.72 34.28 -15.02
C GLY A 158 -20.21 33.15 -14.11
N SER A 159 -20.54 31.98 -14.67
CA SER A 159 -20.93 30.79 -13.92
C SER A 159 -19.88 29.69 -14.04
N CYS A 160 -19.56 29.04 -12.92
CA CYS A 160 -18.64 27.91 -12.85
C CYS A 160 -19.33 26.69 -12.24
N THR A 161 -19.29 25.56 -12.94
CA THR A 161 -19.77 24.27 -12.47
C THR A 161 -18.63 23.27 -12.36
N GLY A 162 -18.40 22.74 -11.16
CA GLY A 162 -17.48 21.65 -10.90
C GLY A 162 -18.22 20.37 -10.53
N THR A 163 -17.86 19.26 -11.15
CA THR A 163 -18.35 17.92 -10.82
C THR A 163 -17.20 17.07 -10.31
N SER A 164 -17.48 16.18 -9.36
CA SER A 164 -16.53 15.18 -8.90
C SER A 164 -17.24 13.90 -8.53
N GLY A 165 -16.61 12.76 -8.80
CA GLY A 165 -17.13 11.44 -8.51
C GLY A 165 -16.07 10.54 -7.91
N THR A 166 -16.47 9.68 -6.98
CA THR A 166 -15.63 8.61 -6.44
C THR A 166 -16.48 7.36 -6.25
N THR A 167 -16.03 6.21 -6.76
CA THR A 167 -16.65 4.91 -6.49
C THR A 167 -15.71 4.06 -5.67
N GLY A 168 -16.21 3.47 -4.60
CA GLY A 168 -15.49 2.62 -3.68
C GLY A 168 -15.39 1.17 -4.17
N ARG A 169 -14.38 0.45 -3.67
CA ARG A 169 -14.15 -0.97 -3.93
C ARG A 169 -15.34 -1.87 -3.60
N TYR A 170 -16.15 -1.49 -2.61
CA TYR A 170 -17.33 -2.24 -2.20
C TYR A 170 -18.61 -1.79 -2.92
N GLY A 171 -18.52 -0.93 -3.94
CA GLY A 171 -19.67 -0.48 -4.75
C GLY A 171 -20.29 0.85 -4.32
N GLY A 172 -20.01 1.34 -3.10
CA GLY A 172 -20.52 2.63 -2.64
C GLY A 172 -19.95 3.81 -3.43
N SER A 173 -20.75 4.80 -3.77
CA SER A 173 -20.35 5.92 -4.63
C SER A 173 -20.64 7.27 -3.97
N THR A 174 -19.92 8.30 -4.38
CA THR A 174 -20.25 9.69 -4.04
C THR A 174 -20.01 10.57 -5.25
N SER A 175 -21.02 11.37 -5.60
CA SER A 175 -20.91 12.42 -6.59
C SER A 175 -21.20 13.77 -5.96
N GLN A 176 -20.53 14.80 -6.42
CA GLN A 176 -20.77 16.16 -6.01
C GLN A 176 -20.75 17.07 -7.22
N THR A 177 -21.79 17.88 -7.34
CA THR A 177 -21.85 19.01 -8.26
C THR A 177 -21.84 20.28 -7.43
N ARG A 178 -21.07 21.28 -7.86
CA ARG A 178 -21.08 22.63 -7.31
C ARG A 178 -21.19 23.60 -8.46
N THR A 179 -22.18 24.49 -8.40
CA THR A 179 -22.37 25.57 -9.36
C THR A 179 -22.34 26.88 -8.61
N CYS A 180 -21.50 27.80 -9.06
CA CYS A 180 -21.39 29.15 -8.51
C CYS A 180 -21.59 30.17 -9.62
N ALA A 181 -22.50 31.12 -9.40
CA ALA A 181 -22.76 32.24 -10.29
C ALA A 181 -23.19 33.45 -9.45
N ASP A 182 -22.75 34.65 -9.84
CA ASP A 182 -23.24 35.93 -9.30
C ASP A 182 -23.26 36.01 -7.76
N GLY A 183 -22.14 35.64 -7.13
CA GLY A 183 -21.99 35.67 -5.67
C GLY A 183 -22.77 34.59 -4.91
N SER A 184 -23.44 33.68 -5.62
CA SER A 184 -24.19 32.56 -5.06
C SER A 184 -23.60 31.22 -5.49
N CYS A 185 -23.58 30.26 -4.58
CA CYS A 185 -23.06 28.91 -4.81
C CYS A 185 -24.04 27.86 -4.30
N SER A 186 -24.46 26.97 -5.19
CA SER A 186 -25.19 25.75 -4.84
C SER A 186 -24.29 24.53 -5.00
N SER A 187 -24.36 23.58 -4.06
CA SER A 187 -23.66 22.32 -4.18
C SER A 187 -24.53 21.17 -3.70
N THR A 188 -24.71 20.19 -4.58
CA THR A 188 -25.42 18.95 -4.29
C THR A 188 -24.40 17.82 -4.23
N ARG A 189 -24.45 17.05 -3.14
CA ARG A 189 -23.69 15.80 -3.00
C ARG A 189 -24.66 14.64 -2.86
N ASN A 190 -24.50 13.63 -3.70
CA ASN A 190 -25.19 12.36 -3.59
C ASN A 190 -24.21 11.29 -3.16
N THR A 191 -24.59 10.44 -2.21
CA THR A 191 -23.81 9.32 -1.73
C THR A 191 -24.68 8.08 -1.72
N GLU A 192 -24.17 6.98 -2.27
CA GLU A 192 -24.80 5.67 -2.26
C GLU A 192 -23.94 4.68 -1.49
N GLY A 193 -24.57 3.93 -0.58
CA GLY A 193 -23.89 2.95 0.26
C GLY A 193 -23.61 1.64 -0.48
N PRO A 194 -22.50 0.95 -0.17
CA PRO A 194 -22.17 -0.34 -0.77
C PRO A 194 -23.18 -1.46 -0.48
N TYR A 195 -23.98 -1.30 0.58
CA TYR A 195 -24.97 -2.28 1.03
C TYR A 195 -26.39 -1.69 1.04
N GLY A 196 -26.64 -0.73 0.14
CA GLY A 196 -27.89 0.02 0.07
C GLY A 196 -27.92 1.26 0.98
N GLY A 197 -28.95 2.08 0.75
CA GLY A 197 -29.08 3.39 1.36
C GLY A 197 -28.43 4.50 0.53
N SER A 198 -29.07 5.66 0.50
CA SER A 198 -28.61 6.84 -0.24
C SER A 198 -28.78 8.09 0.58
N ALA A 199 -27.93 9.08 0.36
CA ALA A 199 -28.02 10.37 1.02
C ALA A 199 -27.74 11.48 0.01
N THR A 200 -28.62 12.46 -0.04
CA THR A 200 -28.44 13.69 -0.79
C THR A 200 -28.27 14.85 0.19
N ARG A 201 -27.32 15.72 -0.12
CA ARG A 201 -27.05 16.91 0.67
C ARG A 201 -26.84 18.10 -0.25
N THR A 202 -27.74 19.05 -0.15
CA THR A 202 -27.68 20.31 -0.91
C THR A 202 -27.25 21.43 0.03
N ARG A 203 -26.27 22.22 -0.37
CA ARG A 203 -25.88 23.47 0.28
C ARG A 203 -26.12 24.61 -0.69
N SER A 204 -26.82 25.64 -0.27
CA SER A 204 -26.97 26.88 -1.04
C SER A 204 -26.45 28.03 -0.19
N CYS A 205 -25.51 28.79 -0.72
CA CYS A 205 -24.92 29.95 -0.05
C CYS A 205 -25.02 31.15 -0.98
N ALA A 206 -25.41 32.29 -0.44
CA ALA A 206 -25.39 33.56 -1.16
C ALA A 206 -24.56 34.58 -0.36
N TYR A 207 -23.78 35.39 -1.08
CA TYR A 207 -23.03 36.48 -0.50
C TYR A 207 -23.99 37.46 0.19
N GLY A 208 -23.73 37.80 1.46
CA GLY A 208 -24.58 38.68 2.27
C GLY A 208 -25.76 38.00 2.98
N GLU A 209 -26.31 36.92 2.42
CA GLU A 209 -27.56 36.29 2.91
C GLU A 209 -27.33 35.01 3.75
N GLY A 210 -26.10 34.49 3.78
CA GLY A 210 -25.73 33.28 4.53
C GLY A 210 -25.89 31.98 3.73
N CYS A 211 -26.00 30.84 4.44
CA CYS A 211 -26.01 29.51 3.84
C CYS A 211 -27.13 28.63 4.42
N SER A 212 -27.85 27.93 3.55
CA SER A 212 -28.73 26.82 3.92
C SER A 212 -28.10 25.48 3.53
N ALA A 213 -28.39 24.45 4.31
CA ALA A 213 -27.96 23.08 4.04
C ALA A 213 -29.07 22.09 4.36
N THR A 214 -29.58 21.44 3.33
CA THR A 214 -30.59 20.39 3.41
C THR A 214 -29.91 19.04 3.24
N ARG A 215 -30.30 18.06 4.05
CA ARG A 215 -29.93 16.65 3.87
C ARG A 215 -31.20 15.81 3.81
N SER A 216 -31.20 14.80 2.97
CA SER A 216 -32.23 13.75 2.92
C SER A 216 -31.57 12.43 2.57
N GLY A 217 -32.19 11.32 2.92
CA GLY A 217 -31.66 10.01 2.57
C GLY A 217 -32.50 8.86 3.10
N VAL A 218 -32.10 7.68 2.66
CA VAL A 218 -32.60 6.38 3.10
C VAL A 218 -31.44 5.54 3.63
N THR A 219 -31.65 4.86 4.74
CA THR A 219 -30.68 3.88 5.27
C THR A 219 -30.77 2.56 4.50
N GLY A 220 -29.75 1.69 4.59
CA GLY A 220 -29.79 0.36 3.97
C GLY A 220 -30.95 -0.54 4.44
N GLY A 221 -31.53 -0.24 5.60
CA GLY A 221 -32.75 -0.90 6.11
C GLY A 221 -34.06 -0.17 5.76
N GLY A 222 -34.05 0.78 4.81
CA GLY A 222 -35.25 1.44 4.29
C GLY A 222 -35.78 2.64 5.10
N ARG A 223 -35.17 2.99 6.25
CA ARG A 223 -35.61 4.15 7.05
C ARG A 223 -35.18 5.46 6.37
N THR A 224 -36.10 6.40 6.23
CA THR A 224 -35.86 7.75 5.71
C THR A 224 -35.37 8.69 6.81
N PHE A 225 -34.51 9.64 6.46
CA PHE A 225 -34.09 10.73 7.33
C PHE A 225 -33.94 12.02 6.54
N GLY A 226 -34.12 13.15 7.21
CA GLY A 226 -33.98 14.46 6.58
C GLY A 226 -33.77 15.57 7.59
N GLY A 227 -33.38 16.74 7.10
CA GLY A 227 -33.29 17.94 7.93
C GLY A 227 -32.62 19.09 7.20
N THR A 228 -33.07 20.29 7.53
CA THR A 228 -32.52 21.54 7.02
C THR A 228 -31.88 22.31 8.15
N ARG A 229 -30.74 22.93 7.88
CA ARG A 229 -30.12 23.90 8.78
C ARG A 229 -29.72 25.14 7.99
N SER A 230 -29.93 26.30 8.58
CA SER A 230 -29.55 27.58 8.00
C SER A 230 -28.59 28.28 8.94
N PHE A 231 -27.61 28.98 8.37
CA PHE A 231 -26.64 29.78 9.08
C PHE A 231 -26.62 31.14 8.40
N SER A 232 -27.01 32.19 9.13
CA SER A 232 -26.78 33.57 8.72
C SER A 232 -25.35 33.97 9.11
N ARG A 233 -24.76 34.88 8.33
CA ARG A 233 -23.59 35.63 8.76
C ARG A 233 -24.14 36.91 9.42
N TRP A 234 -23.71 37.20 10.64
CA TRP A 234 -23.92 38.53 11.25
C TRP A 234 -23.04 39.56 10.55
#